data_AF-W5S484-F1
#
_entry.id   AF-W5S484-F1
#
_cell.length_a   1.000
_cell.length_b   1.000
_cell.length_c   1.000
_cell.angle_alpha   90.00
_cell.angle_beta   90.00
_cell.angle_gamma   90.00
#
_symmetry.space_group_name_H-M   'P 1'
#
loop_
_entity.id
_entity.type
_entity.pdbx_description
1 polymer ?
#
loop_
_entity_poly.entity_id
_entity_poly.type
_entity_poly.pdbx_seq_one_letter_code
_entity_poly.pdbx_strand_id
1 'polypeptide(L)' 'VTEKHLTDGMTVRELCSAAITMSDNTAANLLLTTIGGPKELTAFLHNMGDHVTRLDRWEPELNEAIPNDER' A
#
# COMPACT_ATOMS: atom_id res chain seq x y z
N VAL A 1 1.30 -4.60 -13.99
CA VAL A 1 -0.11 -4.53 -14.45
C VAL A 1 -0.51 -3.07 -14.64
N THR A 2 -0.46 -2.28 -13.57
CA THR A 2 -0.96 -0.90 -13.52
C THR A 2 -0.36 0.04 -14.56
N GLU A 3 0.94 -0.08 -14.84
CA GLU A 3 1.65 0.74 -15.85
C GLU A 3 1.07 0.62 -17.26
N LYS A 4 0.34 -0.46 -17.58
CA LYS A 4 -0.28 -0.67 -18.88
C LYS A 4 -1.60 0.07 -19.04
N HIS A 5 -2.15 0.61 -17.95
CA HIS A 5 -3.46 1.25 -17.88
C HIS A 5 -3.39 2.76 -17.62
N LEU A 6 -2.30 3.43 -18.04
CA LEU A 6 -2.13 4.88 -17.82
C LEU A 6 -3.17 5.73 -18.56
N THR A 7 -3.76 5.23 -19.64
CA THR A 7 -4.72 5.96 -20.48
C THR A 7 -6.18 5.72 -20.11
N ASP A 8 -6.52 4.49 -19.76
CA ASP A 8 -7.88 3.99 -19.48
C ASP A 8 -8.16 3.90 -17.97
N GLY A 9 -7.11 3.88 -17.14
CA GLY A 9 -7.20 3.76 -15.69
C GLY A 9 -7.58 2.35 -15.24
N MET A 10 -7.68 2.19 -13.93
CA MET A 10 -8.14 0.95 -13.29
C MET A 10 -9.12 1.29 -12.18
N THR A 11 -10.12 0.44 -11.98
CA THR A 11 -11.00 0.52 -10.82
C THR A 11 -10.27 0.12 -9.54
N VAL A 12 -10.77 0.54 -8.37
CA VAL A 12 -10.23 0.11 -7.06
C VAL A 12 -10.19 -1.42 -6.94
N ARG A 13 -11.20 -2.12 -7.48
CA ARG A 13 -11.24 -3.59 -7.47
C ARG A 13 -10.09 -4.20 -8.26
N GLU A 14 -9.78 -3.67 -9.44
CA GLU A 14 -8.68 -4.15 -10.27
C GLU A 14 -7.33 -3.83 -9.65
N LEU A 15 -7.18 -2.65 -9.04
CA LEU A 15 -5.98 -2.30 -8.28
C LEU A 15 -5.77 -3.28 -7.10
N CYS A 16 -6.81 -3.58 -6.33
CA CYS A 16 -6.72 -4.59 -5.27
C CYS A 16 -6.31 -5.95 -5.82
N SER A 17 -6.89 -6.38 -6.95
CA SER A 17 -6.50 -7.63 -7.59
C SER A 17 -5.03 -7.62 -8.01
N ALA A 18 -4.55 -6.56 -8.66
CA ALA A 18 -3.17 -6.45 -9.12
C ALA A 18 -2.17 -6.43 -7.96
N ALA A 19 -2.47 -5.67 -6.89
CA ALA A 19 -1.65 -5.62 -5.69
C ALA A 19 -1.55 -7.00 -5.01
N ILE A 20 -2.67 -7.71 -4.85
CA ILE A 20 -2.69 -8.98 -4.09
C ILE A 20 -2.16 -10.15 -4.92
N THR A 21 -2.57 -10.30 -6.19
CA THR A 21 -2.26 -11.51 -6.96
C THR A 21 -0.95 -11.42 -7.72
N MET A 22 -0.52 -10.20 -8.06
CA MET A 22 0.69 -9.94 -8.86
C MET A 22 1.75 -9.15 -8.09
N SER A 23 1.50 -8.77 -6.82
CA SER A 23 2.38 -7.92 -6.02
C SER A 23 2.74 -6.60 -6.75
N ASP A 24 1.77 -6.02 -7.47
CA ASP A 24 1.99 -4.79 -8.24
C ASP A 24 2.15 -3.57 -7.31
N ASN A 25 3.39 -3.13 -7.12
CA ASN A 25 3.74 -2.01 -6.24
C ASN A 25 3.05 -0.69 -6.62
N THR A 26 2.86 -0.42 -7.91
CA THR A 26 2.15 0.78 -8.36
C THR A 26 0.67 0.72 -7.96
N ALA A 27 0.05 -0.47 -8.06
CA ALA A 27 -1.31 -0.66 -7.58
C ALA A 27 -1.41 -0.44 -6.06
N ALA A 28 -0.45 -0.98 -5.29
CA ALA A 28 -0.39 -0.78 -3.85
C ALA A 28 -0.27 0.71 -3.47
N ASN A 29 0.62 1.46 -4.13
CA ASN A 29 0.78 2.90 -3.91
C ASN A 29 -0.47 3.70 -4.30
N LEU A 30 -1.15 3.35 -5.39
CA LEU A 30 -2.41 4.01 -5.76
C LEU A 30 -3.50 3.75 -4.72
N LEU A 31 -3.64 2.51 -4.24
CA LEU A 31 -4.58 2.18 -3.16
C LEU A 31 -4.27 2.94 -1.87
N LEU A 32 -3.01 3.00 -1.46
CA LEU A 32 -2.58 3.80 -0.30
C LEU A 32 -2.93 5.29 -0.50
N THR A 33 -2.74 5.83 -1.70
CA THR A 33 -3.13 7.21 -2.01
C THR A 33 -4.64 7.42 -1.82
N THR A 34 -5.48 6.46 -2.22
CA THR A 34 -6.95 6.58 -2.06
C THR A 34 -7.41 6.65 -0.61
N ILE A 35 -6.65 6.09 0.34
CA ILE A 35 -6.97 6.10 1.76
C ILE A 35 -6.22 7.18 2.55
N GLY A 36 -5.40 8.03 1.89
CA GLY A 36 -4.66 9.11 2.52
C GLY A 36 -3.20 8.78 2.90
N GLY A 37 -2.69 7.62 2.47
CA GLY A 37 -1.29 7.22 2.58
C GLY A 37 -0.99 6.20 3.70
N PRO A 38 0.28 5.81 3.87
CA PRO A 38 0.71 4.77 4.82
C PRO A 38 0.22 4.96 6.27
N LYS A 39 0.23 6.21 6.75
CA LYS A 39 -0.20 6.55 8.12
C LYS A 39 -1.68 6.28 8.36
N GLU A 40 -2.52 6.47 7.34
CA GLU A 40 -3.96 6.21 7.46
C GLU A 40 -4.26 4.70 7.52
N LEU A 41 -3.46 3.87 6.85
CA LEU A 41 -3.54 2.41 7.05
C LEU A 41 -3.20 2.02 8.49
N THR A 42 -2.13 2.62 9.05
CA THR A 42 -1.74 2.39 10.45
C THR A 42 -2.85 2.83 11.41
N ALA A 43 -3.44 4.02 11.19
CA ALA A 43 -4.54 4.52 12.01
C ALA A 43 -5.79 3.62 11.91
N PHE A 44 -6.10 3.12 10.71
CA PHE A 44 -7.18 2.16 10.49
C PHE A 44 -6.98 0.86 11.29
N LEU A 45 -5.78 0.27 11.23
CA LEU A 45 -5.42 -0.93 11.99
C LEU A 45 -5.50 -0.69 13.50
N HIS A 46 -4.97 0.44 13.97
CA HIS A 46 -5.05 0.87 15.36
C HIS A 46 -6.51 0.98 15.86
N ASN A 47 -7.40 1.55 15.05
CA ASN A 47 -8.82 1.67 15.39
C ASN A 47 -9.55 0.31 15.41
N MET A 48 -9.03 -0.71 14.73
CA MET A 48 -9.52 -2.09 14.82
C MET A 48 -8.92 -2.88 15.99
N GLY A 49 -8.03 -2.28 16.79
CA GLY A 49 -7.38 -2.90 17.94
C GLY A 49 -6.02 -3.52 17.64
N ASP A 50 -5.48 -3.34 16.43
CA ASP A 50 -4.09 -3.71 16.12
C ASP A 50 -3.15 -2.55 16.44
N HIS A 51 -2.49 -2.63 17.58
CA HIS A 51 -1.53 -1.64 18.05
C HIS A 51 -0.07 -2.01 17.74
N VAL A 52 0.15 -3.07 16.94
CA VAL A 52 1.49 -3.57 16.59
C VAL A 52 1.83 -3.26 15.14
N THR A 53 0.92 -3.54 14.21
CA THR A 53 1.20 -3.34 12.79
C THR A 53 1.32 -1.86 12.45
N ARG A 54 2.40 -1.51 11.73
CA ARG A 54 2.68 -0.15 11.26
C ARG A 54 3.13 -0.14 9.80
N LEU A 55 2.77 0.93 9.10
CA LEU A 55 3.24 1.20 7.74
C LEU A 55 3.68 2.66 7.62
N ASP A 56 4.98 2.87 7.41
CA ASP A 56 5.59 4.21 7.41
C ASP A 56 6.00 4.71 6.02
N ARG A 57 6.21 3.78 5.08
CA ARG A 57 6.80 4.05 3.75
C ARG A 57 5.90 3.54 2.64
N TRP A 58 6.13 4.08 1.45
CA TRP A 58 5.53 3.65 0.20
C TRP A 58 6.33 2.49 -0.40
N GLU A 59 5.80 1.86 -1.44
CA GLU A 59 6.61 1.00 -2.30
C GLU A 59 7.56 1.85 -3.17
N PRO A 60 8.81 1.42 -3.39
CA PRO A 60 9.43 0.19 -2.89
C PRO A 60 10.10 0.31 -1.51
N GLU A 61 10.20 1.52 -0.94
CA GLU A 61 11.01 1.81 0.25
C GLU A 61 10.56 1.05 1.50
N LEU A 62 9.29 0.65 1.58
CA LEU A 62 8.77 -0.19 2.66
C LEU A 62 9.49 -1.56 2.76
N ASN A 63 10.18 -1.99 1.70
CA ASN A 63 10.92 -3.26 1.66
C ASN A 63 12.40 -3.14 2.04
N GLU A 64 12.93 -1.94 2.33
CA GLU A 64 14.37 -1.75 2.57
C GLU A 64 14.88 -2.52 3.81
N ALA A 65 14.01 -2.76 4.80
CA ALA A 65 14.31 -3.50 6.02
C ALA A 65 15.62 -3.06 6.69
N ILE A 66 15.78 -1.75 6.88
CA ILE A 66 17.01 -1.15 7.39
C ILE A 66 17.24 -1.63 8.83
N PRO A 67 18.49 -1.97 9.22
CA PRO A 67 18.79 -2.32 10.60
C PRO A 67 18.32 -1.25 11.58
N ASN A 68 17.58 -1.68 12.61
CA ASN A 68 16.93 -0.84 13.62
C ASN A 68 15.74 0.02 13.13
N ASP A 69 15.14 -0.32 11.97
CA ASP A 69 13.82 0.19 11.63
C ASP A 69 12.86 -0.07 12.80
N GLU A 70 12.05 0.94 13.13
CA GLU A 70 11.01 0.77 14.14
C GLU A 70 10.01 -0.31 13.65
N ARG A 71 9.59 -1.19 14.57
CA ARG A 71 8.68 -2.31 14.30
C ARG A 71 7.47 -2.21 15.19
#